data_AF-A0A380MWH2-F1
#
_entry.id   AF-A0A380MWH2-F1
#
_cell.length_a   1.000
_cell.length_b   1.000
_cell.length_c   1.000
_cell.angle_alpha   90.00
_cell.angle_beta   90.00
_cell.angle_gamma   90.00
#
_symmetry.space_group_name_H-M   'P 1'
#
loop_
_entity.id
_entity.type
_entity.pdbx_description
1 polymer ?
#
loop_
_entity_poly.entity_id
_entity_poly.type
_entity_poly.pdbx_seq_one_letter_code
_entity_poly.pdbx_strand_id
1 'polypeptide(L)'
;MQLFILIRGHQGSGKSTFAAQKIAEFQQQYPQAEIVHIENDLLMTDAQGAYHWSPELLKAAQARGERMMRRACKHALANPQQAMLIINSNTNQTVGACRIWLEQAKKYGLSCETYCLSNFFPNRHAVEDEDVIAAYLRIRRQRVSGEIAVSAVRGMSAALRDVMRQMQTIGEHDLPFDEVRQTYVSEQYLRLGRLNFVSKTSSQYPDLRLLKYSHRVKRFDAALLEMRGLVLDKYNHIIVRPFKKVFNYSERLAKNSRFSLKIENSHCIDAVVKVDGFLGCCTFVDLPHEHPSYAASFNRQVLYSTTDSLDDSYAQMTKKHCQAYEALFRSYPNHTFLFEINDAAAPHTIQEALGETLIGAVEVISGNMFSQDRLDEIGETYAIRRPARLRNICFGELKELLKSVQHEGFMVFDSHSQALLFQLKSSHYLISTFFSYNKKYRLEDRLNKHRLGEAFYPLIEHIQAQQKHFNQLNEAEKIDYIRRFLQEPHFLYR
;
A
#
# COMPACT_ATOMS: atom_id res chain seq x y z
N MET A 1 -33.54 -3.98 -26.06
CA MET A 1 -32.93 -4.45 -24.80
C MET A 1 -31.43 -4.17 -24.84
N GLN A 2 -30.90 -3.41 -23.89
CA GLN A 2 -29.47 -3.10 -23.83
C GLN A 2 -28.94 -3.47 -22.45
N LEU A 3 -28.03 -4.44 -22.40
CA LEU A 3 -27.58 -5.09 -21.18
C LEU A 3 -26.07 -5.04 -21.06
N PHE A 4 -25.60 -4.73 -19.86
CA PHE A 4 -24.22 -4.91 -19.45
C PHE A 4 -24.11 -6.04 -18.42
N ILE A 5 -23.30 -7.05 -18.71
CA ILE A 5 -23.00 -8.15 -17.79
C ILE A 5 -21.55 -8.00 -17.30
N LEU A 6 -21.39 -7.92 -15.99
CA LEU A 6 -20.09 -7.98 -15.32
C LEU A 6 -19.90 -9.36 -14.68
N ILE A 7 -18.95 -10.14 -15.18
CA ILE A 7 -18.57 -11.42 -14.59
C ILE A 7 -17.34 -11.20 -13.69
N ARG A 8 -17.38 -11.80 -12.50
CA ARG A 8 -16.30 -11.77 -11.51
C ARG A 8 -15.91 -13.20 -11.13
N GLY A 9 -14.62 -13.43 -10.95
CA GLY A 9 -14.12 -14.75 -10.57
C GLY A 9 -12.59 -14.83 -10.59
N HIS A 10 -12.03 -15.76 -9.83
CA HIS A 10 -10.59 -16.01 -9.83
C HIS A 10 -10.17 -16.79 -11.10
N GLN A 11 -8.87 -17.04 -11.25
CA GLN A 11 -8.32 -17.91 -12.27
C GLN A 11 -8.88 -19.33 -12.07
N GLY A 12 -9.34 -19.97 -13.15
CA GLY A 12 -10.02 -21.27 -13.07
C GLY A 12 -11.51 -21.21 -12.69
N SER A 13 -12.13 -20.03 -12.53
CA SER A 13 -13.56 -19.96 -12.15
C SER A 13 -14.56 -20.18 -13.29
N GLY A 14 -14.10 -20.38 -14.53
CA GLY A 14 -14.96 -20.61 -15.70
C GLY A 14 -15.57 -19.34 -16.31
N LYS A 15 -14.93 -18.17 -16.14
CA LYS A 15 -15.47 -16.86 -16.60
C LYS A 15 -15.78 -16.81 -18.09
N SER A 16 -14.83 -17.21 -18.94
CA SER A 16 -14.99 -17.15 -20.40
C SER A 16 -16.08 -18.12 -20.89
N THR A 17 -16.17 -19.31 -20.28
CA THR A 17 -17.24 -20.28 -20.56
C THR A 17 -18.62 -19.73 -20.16
N PHE A 18 -18.73 -19.14 -18.97
CA PHE A 18 -19.99 -18.53 -18.53
C PHE A 18 -20.36 -17.30 -19.37
N ALA A 19 -19.37 -16.53 -19.83
CA ALA A 19 -19.60 -15.43 -20.76
C ALA A 19 -20.18 -15.93 -22.08
N ALA A 20 -19.60 -16.98 -22.66
CA ALA A 20 -20.11 -17.61 -23.88
C ALA A 20 -21.54 -18.14 -23.71
N GLN A 21 -21.85 -18.74 -22.56
CA GLN A 21 -23.21 -19.17 -22.22
C GLN A 21 -24.18 -17.97 -22.21
N LYS A 22 -23.83 -16.88 -21.52
CA LYS A 22 -24.69 -15.68 -21.45
C LYS A 22 -24.87 -14.99 -22.80
N ILE A 23 -23.83 -14.99 -23.64
CA ILE A 23 -23.92 -14.52 -25.02
C ILE A 23 -24.93 -15.37 -25.81
N ALA A 24 -24.84 -16.70 -25.73
CA ALA A 24 -25.74 -17.61 -26.43
C ALA A 24 -27.20 -17.45 -25.96
N GLU A 25 -27.43 -17.37 -24.64
CA GLU A 25 -28.76 -17.10 -24.05
C GLU A 25 -29.35 -15.78 -24.58
N PHE A 26 -28.53 -14.71 -24.65
CA PHE A 26 -28.98 -13.42 -25.15
C PHE A 26 -29.30 -13.45 -26.65
N GLN A 27 -28.48 -14.14 -27.45
CA GLN A 27 -28.68 -14.28 -28.89
C GLN A 27 -29.90 -15.14 -29.23
N GLN A 28 -30.24 -16.14 -28.41
CA GLN A 28 -31.48 -16.90 -28.57
C GLN A 28 -32.72 -16.00 -28.44
N GLN A 29 -32.70 -15.05 -27.51
CA GLN A 29 -33.80 -14.10 -27.31
C GLN A 29 -33.76 -12.94 -28.31
N TYR A 30 -32.57 -12.52 -28.71
CA TYR A 30 -32.31 -11.40 -29.63
C TYR A 30 -31.34 -11.80 -30.75
N PRO A 31 -31.81 -12.50 -31.81
CA PRO A 31 -30.93 -13.08 -32.84
C PRO A 31 -30.08 -12.06 -33.61
N GLN A 32 -30.54 -10.82 -33.70
CA GLN A 32 -29.86 -9.72 -34.38
C GLN A 32 -29.10 -8.80 -33.40
N ALA A 33 -28.85 -9.25 -32.18
CA ALA A 33 -28.17 -8.46 -31.17
C ALA A 33 -26.69 -8.22 -31.52
N GLU A 34 -26.20 -7.02 -31.19
CA GLU A 34 -24.77 -6.73 -31.22
C GLU A 34 -24.12 -7.18 -29.91
N ILE A 35 -23.00 -7.90 -30.00
CA ILE A 35 -22.28 -8.45 -28.86
C ILE A 35 -20.89 -7.82 -28.76
N VAL A 36 -20.57 -7.28 -27.58
CA VAL A 36 -19.23 -6.77 -27.26
C VAL A 36 -18.68 -7.53 -26.04
N HIS A 37 -17.71 -8.42 -26.27
CA HIS A 37 -17.04 -9.19 -25.22
C HIS A 37 -15.67 -8.59 -24.89
N ILE A 38 -15.50 -8.15 -23.65
CA ILE A 38 -14.29 -7.56 -23.10
C ILE A 38 -13.62 -8.60 -22.19
N GLU A 39 -12.48 -9.11 -22.63
CA GLU A 39 -11.66 -10.08 -21.89
C GLU A 39 -10.19 -9.89 -22.26
N ASN A 40 -9.33 -9.66 -21.28
CA ASN A 40 -7.92 -9.39 -21.49
C ASN A 40 -7.22 -10.60 -22.13
N ASP A 41 -7.58 -11.81 -21.71
CA ASP A 41 -6.95 -13.02 -22.23
C ASP A 41 -7.24 -13.20 -23.72
N LEU A 42 -8.46 -12.87 -24.19
CA LEU A 42 -8.78 -12.83 -25.62
C LEU A 42 -7.98 -11.75 -26.37
N LEU A 43 -7.72 -10.60 -25.74
CA LEU A 43 -6.94 -9.52 -26.34
C LEU A 43 -5.43 -9.79 -26.36
N MET A 44 -4.96 -10.75 -25.56
CA MET A 44 -3.57 -11.20 -25.47
C MET A 44 -3.35 -12.55 -26.17
N THR A 45 -4.39 -13.10 -26.79
CA THR A 45 -4.31 -14.30 -27.62
C THR A 45 -4.19 -13.88 -29.08
N ASP A 46 -3.21 -14.41 -29.80
CA ASP A 46 -3.02 -14.11 -31.21
C ASP A 46 -4.03 -14.83 -32.12
N ALA A 47 -3.94 -14.59 -33.43
CA ALA A 47 -4.83 -15.19 -34.42
C ALA A 47 -4.68 -16.72 -34.54
N GLN A 48 -3.55 -17.27 -34.06
CA GLN A 48 -3.26 -18.69 -34.04
C GLN A 48 -3.74 -19.35 -32.74
N GLY A 49 -4.29 -18.58 -31.80
CA GLY A 49 -4.78 -19.06 -30.51
C GLY A 49 -3.71 -19.18 -29.43
N ALA A 50 -2.50 -18.66 -29.66
CA ALA A 50 -1.44 -18.66 -28.66
C ALA A 50 -1.54 -17.45 -27.72
N TYR A 51 -1.45 -17.72 -26.42
CA TYR A 51 -1.54 -16.72 -25.35
C TYR A 51 -0.17 -16.13 -25.03
N HIS A 52 -0.06 -14.80 -25.06
CA HIS A 52 1.19 -14.09 -24.79
C HIS A 52 1.04 -13.19 -23.56
N TRP A 53 1.72 -13.55 -22.46
CA TRP A 53 1.71 -12.73 -21.25
C TRP A 53 2.93 -11.84 -21.17
N SER A 54 2.70 -10.53 -21.02
CA SER A 54 3.67 -9.59 -20.47
C SER A 54 2.94 -8.46 -19.72
N PRO A 55 3.60 -7.77 -18.78
CA PRO A 55 3.02 -6.58 -18.13
C PRO A 55 2.55 -5.52 -19.14
N GLU A 56 3.30 -5.30 -20.22
CA GLU A 56 3.00 -4.34 -21.29
C GLU A 56 1.75 -4.75 -22.08
N LEU A 57 1.68 -6.04 -22.46
CA LEU A 57 0.52 -6.59 -23.17
C LEU A 57 -0.74 -6.54 -22.30
N LEU A 58 -0.62 -6.85 -21.00
CA LEU A 58 -1.74 -6.75 -20.07
C LEU A 58 -2.23 -5.29 -19.95
N LYS A 59 -1.32 -4.33 -19.82
CA LYS A 59 -1.65 -2.90 -19.77
C LYS A 59 -2.31 -2.44 -21.08
N ALA A 60 -1.80 -2.88 -22.23
CA ALA A 60 -2.38 -2.57 -23.53
C ALA A 60 -3.78 -3.18 -23.71
N ALA A 61 -3.97 -4.44 -23.27
CA ALA A 61 -5.26 -5.13 -23.28
C ALA A 61 -6.29 -4.43 -22.40
N GLN A 62 -5.91 -4.03 -21.18
CA GLN A 62 -6.78 -3.26 -20.28
C GLN A 62 -7.20 -1.93 -20.92
N ALA A 63 -6.25 -1.16 -21.46
CA ALA A 63 -6.54 0.12 -22.12
C ALA A 63 -7.43 -0.07 -23.37
N ARG A 64 -7.25 -1.17 -24.11
CA ARG A 64 -8.12 -1.53 -25.23
C ARG A 64 -9.53 -1.90 -24.77
N GLY A 65 -9.66 -2.69 -23.70
CA GLY A 65 -10.95 -3.04 -23.10
C GLY A 65 -11.74 -1.80 -22.64
N GLU A 66 -11.09 -0.82 -22.03
CA GLU A 66 -11.72 0.46 -21.67
C GLU A 66 -12.22 1.25 -22.87
N ARG A 67 -11.47 1.25 -23.98
CA ARG A 67 -11.91 1.89 -25.23
C ARG A 67 -13.09 1.15 -25.84
N MET A 68 -13.08 -0.19 -25.82
CA MET A 68 -14.19 -1.03 -26.29
C MET A 68 -15.47 -0.72 -25.52
N MET A 69 -15.41 -0.68 -24.18
CA MET A 69 -16.57 -0.30 -23.35
C MET A 69 -17.08 1.10 -23.68
N ARG A 70 -16.19 2.09 -23.75
CA ARG A 70 -16.59 3.48 -24.06
C ARG A 70 -17.29 3.58 -25.40
N ARG A 71 -16.74 2.91 -26.43
CA ARG A 71 -17.34 2.89 -27.77
C ARG A 71 -18.70 2.19 -27.75
N ALA A 72 -18.78 1.03 -27.11
CA ALA A 72 -20.00 0.23 -27.03
C ALA A 72 -21.13 0.96 -26.29
N CYS A 73 -20.84 1.60 -25.15
CA CYS A 73 -21.84 2.40 -24.43
C CYS A 73 -22.34 3.61 -25.25
N LYS A 74 -21.45 4.30 -25.97
CA LYS A 74 -21.86 5.39 -26.87
C LYS A 74 -22.72 4.88 -28.02
N HIS A 75 -22.39 3.71 -28.57
CA HIS A 75 -23.16 3.08 -29.64
C HIS A 75 -24.55 2.65 -29.16
N ALA A 76 -24.65 2.06 -27.97
CA ALA A 76 -25.90 1.71 -27.31
C ALA A 76 -26.81 2.94 -27.16
N LEU A 77 -26.26 4.04 -26.63
CA LEU A 77 -27.02 5.30 -26.45
C LEU A 77 -27.53 5.86 -27.78
N ALA A 78 -26.73 5.77 -28.85
CA ALA A 78 -27.13 6.25 -30.18
C ALA A 78 -28.17 5.36 -30.87
N ASN A 79 -28.31 4.10 -30.46
CA ASN A 79 -29.17 3.09 -31.09
C ASN A 79 -30.10 2.42 -30.07
N PRO A 80 -31.03 3.15 -29.42
CA PRO A 80 -31.82 2.63 -28.30
C PRO A 80 -32.72 1.43 -28.65
N GLN A 81 -33.10 1.29 -29.93
CA GLN A 81 -33.92 0.17 -30.42
C GLN A 81 -33.10 -1.08 -30.73
N GLN A 82 -31.79 -0.96 -30.92
CA GLN A 82 -30.91 -2.07 -31.22
C GLN A 82 -30.68 -2.90 -29.95
N ALA A 83 -30.92 -4.22 -30.04
CA ALA A 83 -30.57 -5.13 -28.96
C ALA A 83 -29.04 -5.23 -28.87
N MET A 84 -28.50 -5.05 -27.66
CA MET A 84 -27.05 -5.05 -27.45
C MET A 84 -26.68 -5.69 -26.11
N LEU A 85 -25.66 -6.53 -26.14
CA LEU A 85 -25.03 -7.08 -24.94
C LEU A 85 -23.56 -6.66 -24.89
N ILE A 86 -23.19 -6.00 -23.80
CA ILE A 86 -21.79 -5.77 -23.44
C ILE A 86 -21.45 -6.69 -22.28
N ILE A 87 -20.40 -7.51 -22.40
CA ILE A 87 -20.01 -8.45 -21.36
C ILE A 87 -18.53 -8.30 -21.02
N ASN A 88 -18.23 -8.16 -19.74
CA ASN A 88 -16.85 -8.09 -19.22
C ASN A 88 -16.57 -9.30 -18.35
N SER A 89 -15.59 -10.11 -18.73
CA SER A 89 -15.27 -11.38 -18.06
C SER A 89 -13.83 -11.46 -17.54
N ASN A 90 -13.20 -10.29 -17.36
CA ASN A 90 -11.97 -10.18 -16.59
C ASN A 90 -12.17 -10.63 -15.13
N THR A 91 -11.08 -10.89 -14.41
CA THR A 91 -11.15 -11.39 -13.01
C THR A 91 -11.96 -10.48 -12.06
N ASN A 92 -11.89 -9.16 -12.25
CA ASN A 92 -12.72 -8.16 -11.56
C ASN A 92 -12.74 -8.36 -10.02
N GLN A 93 -11.55 -8.44 -9.44
CA GLN A 93 -11.36 -8.88 -8.05
C GLN A 93 -11.76 -7.85 -6.99
N THR A 94 -11.80 -6.55 -7.32
CA THR A 94 -12.07 -5.47 -6.36
C THR A 94 -13.38 -4.76 -6.66
N VAL A 95 -14.10 -4.33 -5.62
CA VAL A 95 -15.35 -3.56 -5.79
C VAL A 95 -15.11 -2.25 -6.53
N GLY A 96 -13.98 -1.58 -6.27
CA GLY A 96 -13.63 -0.33 -6.96
C GLY A 96 -13.51 -0.49 -8.47
N ALA A 97 -12.83 -1.54 -8.94
CA ALA A 97 -12.72 -1.84 -10.37
C ALA A 97 -14.08 -2.17 -10.98
N CYS A 98 -14.90 -2.99 -10.30
CA CYS A 98 -16.26 -3.32 -10.75
C CYS A 98 -17.16 -2.08 -10.86
N ARG A 99 -17.06 -1.19 -9.88
CA ARG A 99 -17.88 0.01 -9.80
C ARG A 99 -17.66 0.93 -11.00
N ILE A 100 -16.42 1.10 -11.45
CA ILE A 100 -16.09 1.91 -12.64
C ILE A 100 -16.87 1.42 -13.87
N TRP A 101 -16.86 0.11 -14.12
CA TRP A 101 -17.59 -0.47 -15.25
C TRP A 101 -19.10 -0.30 -15.11
N LEU A 102 -19.66 -0.57 -13.92
CA LEU A 102 -21.09 -0.49 -13.66
C LEU A 102 -21.62 0.94 -13.74
N GLU A 103 -20.92 1.91 -13.14
CA GLU A 103 -21.28 3.32 -13.22
C GLU A 103 -21.22 3.83 -14.65
N GLN A 104 -20.20 3.41 -15.40
CA GLN A 104 -20.10 3.75 -16.82
C GLN A 104 -21.30 3.19 -17.61
N ALA A 105 -21.63 1.90 -17.47
CA ALA A 105 -22.78 1.31 -18.16
C ALA A 105 -24.10 2.03 -17.83
N LYS A 106 -24.36 2.26 -16.53
CA LYS A 106 -25.57 2.95 -16.04
C LYS A 106 -25.66 4.38 -16.55
N LYS A 107 -24.54 5.10 -16.63
CA LYS A 107 -24.48 6.47 -17.19
C LYS A 107 -25.01 6.54 -18.63
N TYR A 108 -24.86 5.46 -19.40
CA TYR A 108 -25.34 5.37 -20.78
C TYR A 108 -26.69 4.63 -20.90
N GLY A 109 -27.39 4.40 -19.78
CA GLY A 109 -28.75 3.84 -19.79
C GLY A 109 -28.82 2.31 -19.91
N LEU A 110 -27.70 1.59 -19.81
CA LEU A 110 -27.73 0.12 -19.88
C LEU A 110 -28.21 -0.49 -18.56
N SER A 111 -29.07 -1.52 -18.67
CA SER A 111 -29.34 -2.43 -17.55
C SER A 111 -28.06 -3.17 -17.17
N CYS A 112 -27.87 -3.46 -15.89
CA CYS A 112 -26.63 -4.07 -15.40
C CYS A 112 -26.90 -5.32 -14.57
N GLU A 113 -26.20 -6.41 -14.88
CA GLU A 113 -26.15 -7.62 -14.08
C GLU A 113 -24.71 -7.92 -13.66
N THR A 114 -24.53 -8.46 -12.47
CA THR A 114 -23.21 -8.87 -11.97
C THR A 114 -23.26 -10.31 -11.50
N TYR A 115 -22.40 -11.17 -12.03
CA TYR A 115 -22.30 -12.58 -11.67
C TYR A 115 -20.98 -12.87 -10.97
N CYS A 116 -21.03 -13.61 -9.87
CA CYS A 116 -19.87 -13.99 -9.07
C CYS A 116 -19.69 -15.51 -9.12
N LEU A 117 -18.62 -15.96 -9.78
CA LEU A 117 -18.34 -17.37 -10.02
C LEU A 117 -17.42 -17.92 -8.92
N SER A 118 -17.63 -19.20 -8.57
CA SER A 118 -16.93 -19.88 -7.47
C SER A 118 -16.40 -21.28 -7.82
N ASN A 119 -16.33 -21.62 -9.11
CA ASN A 119 -15.77 -22.88 -9.58
C ASN A 119 -14.24 -22.93 -9.45
N PHE A 120 -13.68 -24.13 -9.37
CA PHE A 120 -12.23 -24.39 -9.38
C PHE A 120 -11.84 -25.38 -10.48
N PHE A 121 -11.97 -24.94 -11.73
CA PHE A 121 -11.44 -25.67 -12.88
C PHE A 121 -9.91 -25.57 -12.97
N PRO A 122 -9.24 -26.48 -13.69
CA PRO A 122 -7.81 -26.41 -13.91
C PRO A 122 -7.43 -25.07 -14.52
N ASN A 123 -6.48 -24.40 -13.90
CA ASN A 123 -6.03 -23.10 -14.36
C ASN A 123 -5.12 -23.25 -15.58
N ARG A 124 -5.55 -22.73 -16.73
CA ARG A 124 -4.81 -22.81 -18.00
C ARG A 124 -3.53 -21.96 -18.04
N HIS A 125 -3.42 -20.96 -17.16
CA HIS A 125 -2.30 -20.02 -17.16
C HIS A 125 -1.23 -20.37 -16.11
N ALA A 126 -1.29 -21.57 -15.52
CA ALA A 126 -0.34 -22.04 -14.50
C ALA A 126 -0.07 -21.02 -13.36
N VAL A 127 -1.08 -20.22 -13.01
CA VAL A 127 -0.99 -19.30 -11.87
C VAL A 127 -0.98 -20.13 -10.59
N GLU A 128 -0.01 -19.84 -9.74
CA GLU A 128 0.22 -20.47 -8.44
C GLU A 128 -1.04 -20.51 -7.58
N ASP A 129 -1.17 -21.59 -6.81
CA ASP A 129 -2.33 -21.84 -5.96
C ASP A 129 -2.58 -20.71 -4.96
N GLU A 130 -1.53 -20.13 -4.38
CA GLU A 130 -1.66 -19.02 -3.43
C GLU A 130 -2.23 -17.75 -4.09
N ASP A 131 -1.92 -17.50 -5.37
CA ASP A 131 -2.48 -16.37 -6.11
C ASP A 131 -3.95 -16.61 -6.47
N VAL A 132 -4.31 -17.85 -6.83
CA VAL A 132 -5.71 -18.25 -7.07
C VAL A 132 -6.53 -18.07 -5.80
N ILE A 133 -6.03 -18.56 -4.65
CA ILE A 133 -6.68 -18.45 -3.35
C ILE A 133 -6.75 -16.99 -2.88
N ALA A 134 -5.67 -16.22 -3.05
CA ALA A 134 -5.68 -14.79 -2.73
C ALA A 134 -6.78 -14.06 -3.52
N ALA A 135 -6.89 -14.32 -4.83
CA ALA A 135 -7.94 -13.75 -5.68
C ALA A 135 -9.34 -14.19 -5.23
N TYR A 136 -9.54 -15.47 -4.94
CA TYR A 136 -10.81 -16.00 -4.42
C TYR A 136 -11.23 -15.31 -3.13
N LEU A 137 -10.36 -15.28 -2.12
CA LEU A 137 -10.63 -14.63 -0.83
C LEU A 137 -10.90 -13.13 -1.00
N ARG A 138 -10.17 -12.46 -1.89
CA ARG A 138 -10.35 -11.05 -2.20
C ARG A 138 -11.72 -10.75 -2.80
N ILE A 139 -12.21 -11.61 -3.69
CA ILE A 139 -13.56 -11.52 -4.30
C ILE A 139 -14.63 -11.74 -3.23
N ARG A 140 -14.51 -12.79 -2.42
CA ARG A 140 -15.49 -13.13 -1.37
C ARG A 140 -15.61 -12.05 -0.29
N ARG A 141 -14.51 -11.40 0.08
CA ARG A 141 -14.49 -10.28 1.04
C ARG A 141 -15.03 -8.98 0.45
N GLN A 142 -15.10 -8.84 -0.87
CA GLN A 142 -15.50 -7.62 -1.57
C GLN A 142 -16.67 -7.89 -2.51
N ARG A 143 -17.84 -8.14 -1.91
CA ARG A 143 -19.09 -8.32 -2.64
C ARG A 143 -19.54 -7.02 -3.29
N VAL A 144 -19.96 -7.10 -4.54
CA VAL A 144 -20.62 -6.00 -5.24
C VAL A 144 -22.11 -6.06 -4.92
N SER A 145 -22.74 -4.90 -4.73
CA SER A 145 -24.17 -4.82 -4.43
C SER A 145 -25.00 -5.44 -5.55
N GLY A 146 -25.95 -6.31 -5.20
CA GLY A 146 -26.80 -7.02 -6.15
C GLY A 146 -26.10 -8.11 -6.97
N GLU A 147 -24.89 -8.54 -6.59
CA GLU A 147 -24.21 -9.64 -7.30
C GLU A 147 -24.95 -10.98 -7.15
N ILE A 148 -25.09 -11.70 -8.26
CA ILE A 148 -25.71 -13.02 -8.35
C ILE A 148 -24.62 -14.07 -8.14
N ALA A 149 -24.75 -14.87 -7.09
CA ALA A 149 -23.84 -15.98 -6.84
C ALA A 149 -24.15 -17.14 -7.80
N VAL A 150 -23.17 -17.53 -8.61
CA VAL A 150 -23.29 -18.70 -9.48
C VAL A 150 -22.81 -19.93 -8.72
N SER A 151 -23.69 -20.92 -8.58
CA SER A 151 -23.38 -22.20 -7.93
C SER A 151 -22.19 -22.88 -8.60
N ALA A 152 -21.26 -23.35 -7.79
CA ALA A 152 -20.12 -24.09 -8.29
C ALA A 152 -20.54 -25.52 -8.68
N VAL A 153 -20.26 -25.89 -9.92
CA VAL A 153 -20.32 -27.27 -10.41
C VAL A 153 -19.04 -28.03 -10.02
N ARG A 154 -17.91 -27.33 -9.93
CA ARG A 154 -16.63 -27.88 -9.48
C ARG A 154 -16.11 -27.13 -8.26
N GLY A 155 -16.16 -27.80 -7.11
CA GLY A 155 -15.68 -27.26 -5.84
C GLY A 155 -14.16 -27.19 -5.71
N MET A 156 -13.69 -26.50 -4.67
CA MET A 156 -12.28 -26.37 -4.31
C MET A 156 -11.68 -27.73 -3.90
N SER A 157 -10.49 -28.06 -4.41
CA SER A 157 -9.76 -29.28 -4.04
C SER A 157 -9.34 -29.28 -2.56
N ALA A 158 -8.94 -30.43 -2.03
CA ALA A 158 -8.42 -30.52 -0.66
C ALA A 158 -7.12 -29.70 -0.49
N ALA A 159 -6.21 -29.77 -1.47
CA ALA A 159 -4.96 -29.01 -1.46
C ALA A 159 -5.21 -27.49 -1.42
N LEU A 160 -6.09 -26.98 -2.27
CA LEU A 160 -6.46 -25.56 -2.29
C LEU A 160 -7.16 -25.12 -1.00
N ARG A 161 -7.96 -25.99 -0.39
CA ARG A 161 -8.56 -25.73 0.94
C ARG A 161 -7.51 -25.61 2.03
N ASP A 162 -6.45 -26.41 1.96
CA ASP A 162 -5.36 -26.33 2.93
C ASP A 162 -4.53 -25.06 2.76
N VAL A 163 -4.20 -24.67 1.52
CA VAL A 163 -3.58 -23.37 1.23
C VAL A 163 -4.43 -22.23 1.77
N MET A 164 -5.75 -22.26 1.53
CA MET A 164 -6.67 -21.25 2.07
C MET A 164 -6.64 -21.19 3.59
N ARG A 165 -6.59 -22.33 4.29
CA ARG A 165 -6.48 -22.38 5.75
C ARG A 165 -5.18 -21.75 6.21
N GLN A 166 -4.04 -22.14 5.63
CA GLN A 166 -2.73 -21.59 5.97
C GLN A 166 -2.65 -20.08 5.74
N MET A 167 -3.22 -19.57 4.64
CA MET A 167 -3.30 -18.13 4.36
C MET A 167 -4.21 -17.36 5.33
N GLN A 168 -5.21 -18.02 5.92
CA GLN A 168 -6.12 -17.37 6.88
C GLN A 168 -5.49 -17.26 8.26
N THR A 169 -4.61 -18.20 8.63
CA THR A 169 -3.93 -18.24 9.94
C THR A 169 -2.53 -17.63 9.92
N ILE A 170 -2.01 -17.22 8.76
CA ILE A 170 -0.68 -16.59 8.66
C ILE A 170 -0.62 -15.31 9.50
N GLY A 171 0.37 -15.22 10.38
CA GLY A 171 0.55 -14.10 11.30
C GLY A 171 -0.32 -14.12 12.56
N GLU A 172 -1.19 -15.13 12.75
CA GLU A 172 -1.87 -15.37 14.03
C GLU A 172 -0.90 -15.87 15.10
N HIS A 173 0.12 -16.64 14.69
CA HIS A 173 1.21 -17.13 15.53
C HIS A 173 2.48 -16.29 15.34
N ASP A 174 3.48 -16.55 16.17
CA ASP A 174 4.81 -15.97 16.00
C ASP A 174 5.43 -16.49 14.70
N LEU A 175 5.95 -15.55 13.91
CA LEU A 175 6.59 -15.86 12.65
C LEU A 175 8.02 -16.31 12.91
N PRO A 176 8.51 -17.38 12.25
CA PRO A 176 9.90 -17.74 12.33
C PRO A 176 10.77 -16.62 11.76
N PHE A 177 11.88 -16.34 12.43
CA PHE A 177 12.90 -15.42 11.92
C PHE A 177 13.86 -16.20 11.02
N ASP A 178 14.11 -15.69 9.81
CA ASP A 178 15.11 -16.23 8.90
C ASP A 178 16.48 -15.69 9.32
N GLU A 179 17.27 -16.51 10.02
CA GLU A 179 18.61 -16.13 10.51
C GLU A 179 19.62 -15.91 9.38
N VAL A 180 19.41 -16.49 8.20
CA VAL A 180 20.33 -16.33 7.07
C VAL A 180 20.12 -14.97 6.41
N ARG A 181 18.85 -14.59 6.22
CA ARG A 181 18.46 -13.31 5.60
C ARG A 181 18.18 -12.20 6.62
N GLN A 182 18.29 -12.52 7.92
CA GLN A 182 18.00 -11.65 9.06
C GLN A 182 16.65 -10.93 8.93
N THR A 183 15.57 -11.67 8.66
CA THR A 183 14.23 -11.10 8.38
C THR A 183 13.07 -12.00 8.81
N TYR A 184 11.93 -11.40 9.13
CA TYR A 184 10.66 -12.14 9.24
C TYR A 184 9.96 -12.35 7.89
N VAL A 185 10.45 -11.74 6.80
CA VAL A 185 9.93 -11.89 5.44
C VAL A 185 10.46 -13.18 4.80
N SER A 186 10.02 -14.32 5.34
CA SER A 186 10.41 -15.64 4.84
C SER A 186 9.73 -15.98 3.51
N GLU A 187 10.25 -16.99 2.79
CA GLU A 187 9.61 -17.52 1.58
C GLU A 187 8.17 -18.00 1.85
N GLN A 188 7.94 -18.64 3.00
CA GLN A 188 6.60 -19.04 3.42
C GLN A 188 5.69 -17.81 3.60
N TYR A 189 6.17 -16.74 4.22
CA TYR A 189 5.38 -15.52 4.38
C TYR A 189 5.10 -14.83 3.04
N LEU A 190 6.07 -14.79 2.12
CA LEU A 190 5.87 -14.26 0.77
C LEU A 190 4.80 -15.04 -0.01
N ARG A 191 4.71 -16.36 0.22
CA ARG A 191 3.69 -17.21 -0.40
C ARG A 191 2.31 -17.05 0.23
N LEU A 192 2.22 -17.15 1.56
CA LEU A 192 0.94 -17.22 2.28
C LEU A 192 0.38 -15.85 2.68
N GLY A 193 1.24 -14.85 2.87
CA GLY A 193 0.88 -13.49 3.31
C GLY A 193 0.34 -12.56 2.21
N ARG A 194 0.09 -13.05 0.98
CA ARG A 194 -0.27 -12.26 -0.22
C ARG A 194 -1.50 -11.35 -0.09
N LEU A 195 -2.32 -11.54 0.94
CA LEU A 195 -3.45 -10.66 1.23
C LEU A 195 -3.06 -9.40 2.01
N ASN A 196 -1.92 -9.45 2.71
CA ASN A 196 -1.48 -8.46 3.67
C ASN A 196 -0.48 -7.47 3.07
N PHE A 197 0.13 -7.78 1.92
CA PHE A 197 1.09 -6.89 1.27
C PHE A 197 0.83 -6.75 -0.24
N VAL A 198 1.47 -5.77 -0.83
CA VAL A 198 1.55 -5.51 -2.26
C VAL A 198 2.98 -5.76 -2.68
N SER A 199 3.15 -6.52 -3.76
CA SER A 199 4.42 -6.69 -4.45
C SER A 199 4.36 -6.00 -5.81
N LYS A 200 5.35 -5.18 -6.11
CA LYS A 200 5.44 -4.44 -7.37
C LYS A 200 6.82 -4.70 -7.99
N THR A 201 6.84 -5.46 -9.08
CA THR A 201 8.03 -5.61 -9.92
C THR A 201 8.40 -4.27 -10.54
N SER A 202 9.69 -3.94 -10.54
CA SER A 202 10.19 -2.72 -11.17
C SER A 202 10.20 -2.86 -12.69
N SER A 203 9.77 -1.82 -13.40
CA SER A 203 9.90 -1.76 -14.86
C SER A 203 11.33 -1.49 -15.29
N GLN A 204 12.08 -0.70 -14.51
CA GLN A 204 13.48 -0.40 -14.78
C GLN A 204 14.41 -1.57 -14.45
N TYR A 205 14.08 -2.32 -13.39
CA TYR A 205 14.83 -3.49 -12.92
C TYR A 205 13.89 -4.69 -12.79
N PRO A 206 13.60 -5.44 -13.87
CA PRO A 206 12.62 -6.53 -13.85
C PRO A 206 12.93 -7.66 -12.86
N ASP A 207 14.21 -7.82 -12.49
CA ASP A 207 14.67 -8.78 -11.48
C ASP A 207 14.42 -8.31 -10.03
N LEU A 208 13.93 -7.08 -9.83
CA LEU A 208 13.62 -6.50 -8.52
C LEU A 208 12.12 -6.33 -8.32
N ARG A 209 11.68 -6.52 -7.08
CA ARG A 209 10.31 -6.19 -6.65
C ARG A 209 10.30 -5.50 -5.30
N LEU A 210 9.49 -4.45 -5.20
CA LEU A 210 9.23 -3.73 -3.98
C LEU A 210 8.06 -4.36 -3.22
N LEU A 211 8.21 -4.49 -1.91
CA LEU A 211 7.19 -4.96 -0.98
C LEU A 211 6.72 -3.83 -0.07
N LYS A 212 5.41 -3.67 0.02
CA LYS A 212 4.77 -2.79 0.99
C LYS A 212 3.53 -3.42 1.60
N TYR A 213 3.27 -3.19 2.88
CA TYR A 213 2.02 -3.63 3.48
C TYR A 213 0.80 -3.00 2.77
N SER A 214 -0.29 -3.75 2.73
CA SER A 214 -1.55 -3.30 2.14
C SER A 214 -2.22 -2.29 3.07
N HIS A 215 -2.90 -1.28 2.50
CA HIS A 215 -3.76 -0.35 3.24
C HIS A 215 -4.91 -1.02 4.01
N ARG A 216 -5.09 -2.33 3.82
CA ARG A 216 -6.13 -3.16 4.46
C ARG A 216 -5.62 -3.93 5.66
N VAL A 217 -4.32 -3.88 5.93
CA VAL A 217 -3.74 -4.49 7.13
C VAL A 217 -4.35 -3.80 8.34
N LYS A 218 -5.06 -4.58 9.16
CA LYS A 218 -5.60 -4.11 10.43
C LYS A 218 -4.74 -4.49 11.62
N ARG A 219 -3.96 -5.57 11.47
CA ARG A 219 -3.08 -6.12 12.50
C ARG A 219 -1.73 -6.36 11.85
N PHE A 220 -0.73 -5.64 12.31
CA PHE A 220 0.65 -5.81 11.87
C PHE A 220 1.27 -7.03 12.57
N ASP A 221 2.00 -7.83 11.82
CA ASP A 221 2.93 -8.84 12.32
C ASP A 221 4.37 -8.39 12.00
N ALA A 222 5.36 -9.15 12.46
CA ALA A 222 6.77 -8.76 12.36
C ALA A 222 7.26 -8.62 10.89
N ALA A 223 6.75 -9.44 9.97
CA ALA A 223 7.10 -9.35 8.55
C ALA A 223 6.53 -8.08 7.91
N LEU A 224 5.27 -7.73 8.23
CA LEU A 224 4.65 -6.50 7.72
C LEU A 224 5.32 -5.23 8.21
N LEU A 225 5.98 -5.25 9.38
CA LEU A 225 6.78 -4.12 9.82
C LEU A 225 7.95 -3.85 8.87
N GLU A 226 8.57 -4.88 8.30
CA GLU A 226 9.68 -4.74 7.37
C GLU A 226 9.23 -4.34 5.96
N MET A 227 8.00 -4.70 5.56
CA MET A 227 7.44 -4.39 4.25
C MET A 227 6.96 -2.94 4.16
N ARG A 228 7.89 -1.98 4.20
CA ARG A 228 7.63 -0.55 3.98
C ARG A 228 8.61 0.00 2.93
N GLY A 229 8.57 -0.58 1.73
CA GLY A 229 9.51 -0.27 0.64
C GLY A 229 10.70 -1.23 0.55
N LEU A 230 10.64 -2.38 1.23
CA LEU A 230 11.66 -3.43 1.14
C LEU A 230 11.78 -3.92 -0.30
N VAL A 231 12.97 -3.94 -0.88
CA VAL A 231 13.19 -4.43 -2.25
C VAL A 231 13.88 -5.78 -2.20
N LEU A 232 13.28 -6.76 -2.86
CA LEU A 232 13.85 -8.09 -3.04
C LEU A 232 14.28 -8.30 -4.49
N ASP A 233 15.31 -9.12 -4.69
CA ASP A 233 15.59 -9.70 -6.00
C ASP A 233 14.65 -10.88 -6.33
N LYS A 234 14.82 -11.47 -7.53
CA LYS A 234 14.04 -12.62 -7.99
C LYS A 234 14.24 -13.90 -7.15
N TYR A 235 15.31 -13.97 -6.37
CA TYR A 235 15.62 -15.08 -5.46
C TYR A 235 15.26 -14.78 -3.99
N ASN A 236 14.51 -13.69 -3.76
CA ASN A 236 14.06 -13.22 -2.45
C ASN A 236 15.17 -12.71 -1.52
N HIS A 237 16.36 -12.36 -2.04
CA HIS A 237 17.38 -11.67 -1.26
C HIS A 237 17.04 -10.18 -1.15
N ILE A 238 17.32 -9.58 0.00
CA ILE A 238 17.03 -8.17 0.23
C ILE A 238 18.14 -7.34 -0.42
N ILE A 239 17.73 -6.39 -1.26
CA ILE A 239 18.62 -5.49 -2.01
C ILE A 239 18.54 -4.06 -1.48
N VAL A 240 17.36 -3.61 -1.05
CA VAL A 240 17.15 -2.31 -0.40
C VAL A 240 16.34 -2.54 0.87
N ARG A 241 16.81 -2.01 1.99
CA ARG A 241 16.21 -2.22 3.33
C ARG A 241 15.91 -0.89 4.02
N PRO A 242 14.72 -0.31 3.81
CA PRO A 242 14.31 0.91 4.49
C PRO A 242 13.97 0.68 5.98
N PHE A 243 13.55 1.75 6.68
CA PHE A 243 13.05 1.64 8.05
C PHE A 243 11.86 0.68 8.15
N LYS A 244 11.85 -0.12 9.23
CA LYS A 244 10.66 -0.82 9.67
C LYS A 244 9.53 0.17 10.01
N LYS A 245 8.28 -0.26 9.95
CA LYS A 245 7.11 0.52 10.39
C LYS A 245 7.28 0.90 11.86
N VAL A 246 7.33 2.20 12.10
CA VAL A 246 7.28 2.80 13.44
C VAL A 246 5.85 3.24 13.72
N PHE A 247 5.37 2.98 14.93
CA PHE A 247 4.02 3.34 15.36
C PHE A 247 3.99 4.71 16.02
N ASN A 248 2.88 5.43 15.86
CA ASN A 248 2.63 6.61 16.69
C ASN A 248 2.51 6.18 18.16
N TYR A 249 2.87 7.09 19.08
CA TYR A 249 2.72 6.83 20.52
C TYR A 249 1.30 6.39 20.89
N SER A 250 0.27 7.05 20.33
CA SER A 250 -1.15 6.67 20.55
C SER A 250 -1.50 5.26 20.05
N GLU A 251 -0.88 4.77 18.98
CA GLU A 251 -1.07 3.40 18.49
C GLU A 251 -0.44 2.35 19.44
N ARG A 252 0.65 2.72 20.15
CA ARG A 252 1.31 1.88 21.14
C ARG A 252 0.50 1.74 22.44
N LEU A 253 -0.35 2.71 22.75
CA LEU A 253 -1.17 2.74 23.97
C LEU A 253 -2.56 2.13 23.79
N ALA A 254 -3.00 1.96 22.53
CA ALA A 254 -4.29 1.36 22.23
C ALA A 254 -4.44 -0.01 22.92
N LYS A 255 -5.60 -0.26 23.52
CA LYS A 255 -5.89 -1.46 24.35
C LYS A 255 -5.54 -2.80 23.67
N ASN A 256 -5.66 -2.86 22.35
CA ASN A 256 -5.42 -4.07 21.55
C ASN A 256 -4.14 -3.96 20.70
N SER A 257 -3.20 -3.09 21.07
CA SER A 257 -1.92 -2.95 20.36
C SER A 257 -1.10 -4.22 20.54
N ARG A 258 -0.74 -4.87 19.42
CA ARG A 258 0.18 -6.04 19.44
C ARG A 258 1.58 -5.65 19.91
N PHE A 259 1.95 -4.38 19.73
CA PHE A 259 3.26 -3.86 20.08
C PHE A 259 3.11 -2.77 21.14
N SER A 260 2.43 -3.09 22.23
CA SER A 260 2.17 -2.16 23.32
C SER A 260 3.47 -1.68 23.97
N LEU A 261 3.53 -0.41 24.36
CA LEU A 261 4.65 0.16 25.09
C LEU A 261 4.14 0.84 26.36
N LYS A 262 4.85 0.63 27.47
CA LYS A 262 4.68 1.39 28.71
C LYS A 262 5.96 2.18 28.95
N ILE A 263 5.83 3.49 29.08
CA ILE A 263 6.94 4.41 29.32
C ILE A 263 6.50 5.47 30.32
N GLU A 264 7.29 5.66 31.36
CA GLU A 264 6.99 6.64 32.42
C GLU A 264 7.52 8.02 32.05
N ASN A 265 7.00 9.07 32.70
CA ASN A 265 7.45 10.44 32.45
C ASN A 265 8.93 10.66 32.80
N SER A 266 9.44 9.93 33.78
CA SER A 266 10.84 9.95 34.23
C SER A 266 11.78 9.16 33.31
N HIS A 267 11.25 8.39 32.35
CA HIS A 267 12.08 7.58 31.46
C HIS A 267 12.97 8.46 30.61
N CYS A 268 14.26 8.15 30.57
CA CYS A 268 15.24 8.91 29.81
C CYS A 268 15.18 8.52 28.33
N ILE A 269 15.09 9.54 27.46
CA ILE A 269 14.95 9.37 26.02
C ILE A 269 15.89 10.30 25.26
N ASP A 270 16.16 9.92 24.02
CA ASP A 270 16.65 10.81 22.98
C ASP A 270 15.51 11.10 21.99
N ALA A 271 15.46 12.31 21.45
CA ALA A 271 14.48 12.70 20.45
C ALA A 271 15.16 13.33 19.24
N VAL A 272 14.71 12.95 18.06
CA VAL A 272 15.12 13.55 16.79
C VAL A 272 13.92 14.27 16.21
N VAL A 273 14.08 15.54 15.82
CA VAL A 273 13.00 16.28 15.15
C VAL A 273 12.56 15.52 13.90
N LYS A 274 11.27 15.24 13.80
CA LYS A 274 10.70 14.62 12.61
C LYS A 274 10.47 15.71 11.57
N VAL A 275 11.18 15.61 10.46
CA VAL A 275 11.00 16.44 9.25
C VAL A 275 9.80 15.91 8.47
N ASP A 276 8.95 16.81 7.94
CA ASP A 276 7.78 16.47 7.13
C ASP A 276 8.09 16.52 5.63
N GLY A 277 8.49 15.38 5.06
CA GLY A 277 8.67 15.22 3.62
C GLY A 277 8.26 13.83 3.17
N PHE A 278 8.82 13.38 2.05
CA PHE A 278 8.68 11.99 1.62
C PHE A 278 10.00 11.24 1.80
N LEU A 279 9.89 9.94 2.07
CA LEU A 279 11.05 9.09 2.27
C LEU A 279 11.70 8.70 0.93
N GLY A 280 12.91 9.20 0.70
CA GLY A 280 13.81 8.74 -0.34
C GLY A 280 14.84 7.75 0.20
N CYS A 281 15.11 6.68 -0.55
CA CYS A 281 16.08 5.64 -0.21
C CYS A 281 17.15 5.56 -1.30
N CYS A 282 18.43 5.50 -0.90
CA CYS A 282 19.58 5.38 -1.79
C CYS A 282 20.44 4.20 -1.35
N THR A 283 20.69 3.23 -2.22
CA THR A 283 21.53 2.06 -1.91
C THR A 283 22.52 1.79 -3.04
N PHE A 284 23.82 1.86 -2.76
CA PHE A 284 24.81 1.33 -3.68
C PHE A 284 24.87 -0.19 -3.52
N VAL A 285 24.55 -0.92 -4.59
CA VAL A 285 24.53 -2.38 -4.58
C VAL A 285 25.90 -2.90 -4.98
N ASP A 286 26.51 -3.70 -4.11
CA ASP A 286 27.77 -4.40 -4.37
C ASP A 286 27.65 -5.86 -3.92
N LEU A 287 27.15 -6.70 -4.82
CA LEU A 287 26.94 -8.11 -4.52
C LEU A 287 28.25 -8.90 -4.61
N PRO A 288 28.48 -9.87 -3.71
CA PRO A 288 29.61 -10.78 -3.81
C PRO A 288 29.43 -11.76 -4.97
N HIS A 289 30.53 -12.33 -5.47
CA HIS A 289 30.55 -13.16 -6.69
C HIS A 289 29.63 -14.38 -6.62
N GLU A 290 29.46 -14.95 -5.43
CA GLU A 290 28.59 -16.10 -5.14
C GLU A 290 27.10 -15.75 -5.07
N HIS A 291 26.73 -14.46 -5.04
CA HIS A 291 25.33 -14.06 -4.99
C HIS A 291 24.62 -14.45 -6.31
N PRO A 292 23.43 -15.07 -6.28
CA PRO A 292 22.77 -15.56 -7.50
C PRO A 292 22.34 -14.44 -8.46
N SER A 293 22.28 -13.20 -7.97
CA SER A 293 22.04 -11.98 -8.76
C SER A 293 23.33 -11.18 -9.06
N TYR A 294 24.53 -11.75 -8.91
CA TYR A 294 25.79 -11.04 -9.15
C TYR A 294 25.87 -10.41 -10.55
N ALA A 295 25.38 -11.12 -11.58
CA ALA A 295 25.34 -10.65 -12.96
C ALA A 295 24.12 -9.78 -13.30
N ALA A 296 23.27 -9.46 -12.33
CA ALA A 296 22.08 -8.65 -12.58
C ALA A 296 22.45 -7.20 -12.90
N SER A 297 21.67 -6.56 -13.77
CA SER A 297 21.94 -5.20 -14.26
C SER A 297 21.99 -4.16 -13.16
N PHE A 298 21.31 -4.37 -12.03
CA PHE A 298 21.29 -3.45 -10.90
C PHE A 298 22.55 -3.54 -10.02
N ASN A 299 23.37 -4.59 -10.14
CA ASN A 299 24.60 -4.71 -9.37
C ASN A 299 25.61 -3.63 -9.79
N ARG A 300 26.43 -3.14 -8.86
CA ARG A 300 27.40 -2.04 -9.04
C ARG A 300 26.75 -0.70 -9.42
N GLN A 301 25.48 -0.51 -9.10
CA GLN A 301 24.75 0.74 -9.31
C GLN A 301 24.13 1.28 -8.02
N VAL A 302 23.83 2.58 -8.01
CA VAL A 302 23.00 3.18 -6.95
C VAL A 302 21.54 3.04 -7.34
N LEU A 303 20.77 2.39 -6.48
CA LEU A 303 19.33 2.31 -6.56
C LEU A 303 18.70 3.45 -5.78
N TYR A 304 17.76 4.14 -6.42
CA TYR A 304 16.96 5.21 -5.84
C TYR A 304 15.51 4.73 -5.76
N SER A 305 14.93 4.75 -4.57
CA SER A 305 13.56 4.26 -4.36
C SER A 305 12.83 5.09 -3.32
N THR A 306 11.53 4.84 -3.21
CA THR A 306 10.69 5.33 -2.11
C THR A 306 10.05 4.17 -1.38
N THR A 307 9.14 4.45 -0.44
CA THR A 307 8.28 3.42 0.17
C THR A 307 7.36 2.71 -0.83
N ASP A 308 7.14 3.30 -2.00
CA ASP A 308 6.07 2.90 -2.91
C ASP A 308 6.55 2.46 -4.30
N SER A 309 7.76 2.84 -4.72
CA SER A 309 8.23 2.56 -6.08
C SER A 309 9.76 2.66 -6.23
N LEU A 310 10.26 1.96 -7.25
CA LEU A 310 11.58 2.16 -7.86
C LEU A 310 11.49 3.01 -9.15
N ASP A 311 10.29 3.15 -9.72
CA ASP A 311 10.13 3.62 -11.11
C ASP A 311 9.36 4.94 -11.25
N ASP A 312 8.81 5.49 -10.17
CA ASP A 312 7.91 6.65 -10.28
C ASP A 312 8.66 8.00 -10.23
N SER A 313 7.91 9.09 -10.38
CA SER A 313 8.47 10.45 -10.33
C SER A 313 9.14 10.78 -8.99
N TYR A 314 8.72 10.15 -7.88
CA TYR A 314 9.33 10.38 -6.57
C TYR A 314 10.66 9.63 -6.43
N ALA A 315 10.80 8.44 -7.03
CA ALA A 315 12.09 7.76 -7.14
C ALA A 315 13.09 8.59 -7.98
N GLN A 316 12.63 9.19 -9.08
CA GLN A 316 13.45 10.11 -9.89
C GLN A 316 13.81 11.39 -9.14
N MET A 317 12.87 11.94 -8.35
CA MET A 317 13.13 13.08 -7.48
C MET A 317 14.17 12.73 -6.41
N THR A 318 14.09 11.53 -5.82
CA THR A 318 15.11 11.01 -4.90
C THR A 318 16.49 11.00 -5.53
N LYS A 319 16.61 10.48 -6.77
CA LYS A 319 17.84 10.53 -7.53
C LYS A 319 18.36 11.95 -7.73
N LYS A 320 17.50 12.87 -8.18
CA LYS A 320 17.88 14.27 -8.44
C LYS A 320 18.51 14.94 -7.21
N HIS A 321 17.93 14.71 -6.04
CA HIS A 321 18.43 15.26 -4.77
C HIS A 321 19.69 14.55 -4.28
N CYS A 322 19.76 13.23 -4.40
CA CYS A 322 20.77 12.45 -3.69
C CYS A 322 21.97 12.02 -4.53
N GLN A 323 21.92 12.15 -5.86
CA GLN A 323 23.01 11.69 -6.75
C GLN A 323 24.36 12.40 -6.53
N ALA A 324 24.35 13.60 -5.94
CA ALA A 324 25.59 14.28 -5.55
C ALA A 324 26.39 13.49 -4.50
N TYR A 325 25.72 12.62 -3.75
CA TYR A 325 26.30 11.81 -2.66
C TYR A 325 26.65 10.38 -3.09
N GLU A 326 26.74 10.05 -4.39
CA GLU A 326 27.08 8.69 -4.80
C GLU A 326 28.43 8.19 -4.26
N ALA A 327 29.39 9.10 -4.04
CA ALA A 327 30.66 8.76 -3.40
C ALA A 327 30.46 8.24 -1.96
N LEU A 328 29.56 8.86 -1.18
CA LEU A 328 29.16 8.37 0.14
C LEU A 328 28.58 6.96 0.01
N PHE A 329 27.60 6.75 -0.88
CA PHE A 329 26.94 5.45 -1.00
C PHE A 329 27.93 4.34 -1.40
N ARG A 330 28.92 4.64 -2.25
CA ARG A 330 29.99 3.71 -2.62
C ARG A 330 30.96 3.41 -1.48
N SER A 331 31.17 4.34 -0.56
CA SER A 331 31.99 4.12 0.64
C SER A 331 31.31 3.21 1.69
N TYR A 332 29.99 3.04 1.58
CA TYR A 332 29.19 2.13 2.41
C TYR A 332 28.35 1.22 1.51
N PRO A 333 28.98 0.29 0.75
CA PRO A 333 28.24 -0.61 -0.11
C PRO A 333 27.20 -1.41 0.70
N ASN A 334 26.07 -1.70 0.06
CA ASN A 334 24.95 -2.43 0.66
C ASN A 334 24.42 -1.79 1.96
N HIS A 335 24.45 -0.46 2.03
CA HIS A 335 23.71 0.31 3.02
C HIS A 335 22.62 1.12 2.33
N THR A 336 21.41 1.06 2.87
CA THR A 336 20.29 1.90 2.43
C THR A 336 20.31 3.19 3.23
N PHE A 337 20.77 4.28 2.62
CA PHE A 337 20.66 5.63 3.16
C PHE A 337 19.24 6.15 2.98
N LEU A 338 18.71 6.78 4.02
CA LEU A 338 17.33 7.26 4.09
C LEU A 338 17.33 8.77 4.26
N PHE A 339 16.60 9.44 3.38
CA PHE A 339 16.46 10.88 3.36
C PHE A 339 14.99 11.26 3.48
N GLU A 340 14.70 12.29 4.27
CA GLU A 340 13.46 13.04 4.12
C GLU A 340 13.68 14.09 3.03
N ILE A 341 12.89 14.05 1.96
CA ILE A 341 13.04 14.96 0.81
C ILE A 341 11.88 15.94 0.79
N ASN A 342 12.25 17.22 0.72
CA ASN A 342 11.37 18.36 0.60
C ASN A 342 11.60 19.05 -0.75
N ASP A 343 10.70 18.81 -1.70
CA ASP A 343 10.73 19.42 -3.03
C ASP A 343 9.44 20.23 -3.24
N ALA A 344 9.55 21.38 -3.92
CA ALA A 344 8.42 22.27 -4.18
C ALA A 344 7.30 21.61 -5.01
N ALA A 345 7.63 20.61 -5.84
CA ALA A 345 6.66 19.83 -6.62
C ALA A 345 5.93 18.77 -5.77
N ALA A 346 6.39 18.51 -4.55
CA ALA A 346 5.78 17.58 -3.60
C ALA A 346 5.52 18.29 -2.26
N PRO A 347 4.52 19.19 -2.18
CA PRO A 347 4.23 19.94 -0.97
C PRO A 347 3.71 19.02 0.15
N HIS A 348 4.22 19.26 1.37
CA HIS A 348 3.82 18.57 2.60
C HIS A 348 3.06 19.54 3.53
N THR A 349 2.61 19.04 4.69
CA THR A 349 1.74 19.81 5.57
C THR A 349 2.52 20.93 6.26
N ILE A 350 3.73 20.62 6.73
CA ILE A 350 4.64 21.56 7.36
C ILE A 350 5.57 22.12 6.30
N GLN A 351 5.83 23.42 6.39
CA GLN A 351 6.80 24.08 5.53
C GLN A 351 8.21 23.81 6.07
N GLU A 352 8.89 22.87 5.43
CA GLU A 352 10.29 22.54 5.70
C GLU A 352 11.23 23.25 4.72
N ALA A 353 12.51 23.34 5.08
CA ALA A 353 13.53 23.82 4.17
C ALA A 353 13.70 22.83 3.00
N LEU A 354 13.65 23.34 1.76
CA LEU A 354 13.82 22.51 0.56
C LEU A 354 15.17 21.77 0.55
N GLY A 355 15.20 20.64 -0.13
CA GLY A 355 16.36 19.75 -0.23
C GLY A 355 16.13 18.42 0.49
N GLU A 356 17.23 17.75 0.79
CA GLU A 356 17.27 16.44 1.42
C GLU A 356 17.88 16.52 2.82
N THR A 357 17.30 15.77 3.74
CA THR A 357 17.78 15.64 5.12
C THR A 357 18.11 14.18 5.37
N LEU A 358 19.35 13.85 5.73
CA LEU A 358 19.73 12.49 6.09
C LEU A 358 19.06 12.14 7.41
N ILE A 359 18.26 11.08 7.45
CA ILE A 359 17.52 10.63 8.64
C ILE A 359 17.89 9.22 9.09
N GLY A 360 18.55 8.43 8.24
CA GLY A 360 18.96 7.07 8.58
C GLY A 360 19.93 6.45 7.59
N ALA A 361 20.52 5.34 8.02
CA ALA A 361 21.21 4.40 7.16
C ALA A 361 21.01 3.00 7.77
N VAL A 362 20.69 2.01 6.93
CA VAL A 362 20.45 0.63 7.36
C VAL A 362 21.37 -0.29 6.57
N GLU A 363 22.14 -1.11 7.28
CA GLU A 363 22.93 -2.17 6.65
C GLU A 363 21.98 -3.24 6.08
N VAL A 364 22.09 -3.53 4.79
CA VAL A 364 21.13 -4.39 4.09
C VAL A 364 21.14 -5.81 4.66
N ILE A 365 22.31 -6.37 4.99
CA ILE A 365 22.43 -7.77 5.42
C ILE A 365 21.85 -8.01 6.81
N SER A 366 22.23 -7.19 7.81
CA SER A 366 21.81 -7.37 9.20
C SER A 366 20.49 -6.66 9.52
N GLY A 367 20.19 -5.58 8.79
CA GLY A 367 19.09 -4.67 9.12
C GLY A 367 19.40 -3.76 10.31
N ASN A 368 20.64 -3.74 10.77
CA ASN A 368 21.11 -2.81 11.78
C ASN A 368 21.11 -1.39 11.21
N MET A 369 20.62 -0.47 12.03
CA MET A 369 20.58 0.94 11.71
C MET A 369 21.79 1.65 12.29
N PHE A 370 22.35 2.59 11.56
CA PHE A 370 23.39 3.47 12.11
C PHE A 370 22.83 4.28 13.29
N SER A 371 23.69 4.49 14.29
CA SER A 371 23.36 5.35 15.42
C SER A 371 23.16 6.79 14.93
N GLN A 372 22.42 7.59 15.70
CA GLN A 372 22.24 8.99 15.37
C GLN A 372 23.57 9.76 15.37
N ASP A 373 24.52 9.41 16.24
CA ASP A 373 25.86 10.00 16.25
C ASP A 373 26.63 9.67 14.96
N ARG A 374 26.58 8.42 14.50
CA ARG A 374 27.23 8.06 13.24
C ARG A 374 26.63 8.80 12.05
N LEU A 375 25.33 9.01 12.05
CA LEU A 375 24.67 9.78 11.00
C LEU A 375 25.01 11.28 11.08
N ASP A 376 25.20 11.83 12.27
CA ASP A 376 25.65 13.21 12.46
C ASP A 376 27.09 13.39 11.93
N GLU A 377 28.00 12.44 12.22
CA GLU A 377 29.36 12.41 11.64
C GLU A 377 29.35 12.37 10.11
N ILE A 378 28.48 11.55 9.51
CA ILE A 378 28.30 11.48 8.06
C ILE A 378 27.74 12.82 7.53
N GLY A 379 26.77 13.40 8.24
CA GLY A 379 26.21 14.71 7.92
C GLY A 379 27.29 15.80 7.87
N GLU A 380 28.17 15.84 8.86
CA GLU A 380 29.29 16.78 8.90
C GLU A 380 30.31 16.50 7.78
N THR A 381 30.72 15.23 7.61
CA THR A 381 31.75 14.83 6.64
C THR A 381 31.36 15.14 5.19
N TYR A 382 30.08 14.92 4.85
CA TYR A 382 29.57 15.08 3.49
C TYR A 382 28.74 16.36 3.31
N ALA A 383 28.73 17.25 4.32
CA ALA A 383 27.94 18.48 4.34
C ALA A 383 26.43 18.25 4.06
N ILE A 384 25.88 17.18 4.61
CA ILE A 384 24.47 16.78 4.46
C ILE A 384 23.69 17.25 5.67
N ARG A 385 22.50 17.83 5.44
CA ARG A 385 21.62 18.29 6.51
C ARG A 385 21.19 17.13 7.41
N ARG A 386 21.20 17.37 8.72
CA ARG A 386 20.71 16.49 9.77
C ARG A 386 19.58 17.15 10.56
N PRO A 387 18.60 16.36 11.06
CA PRO A 387 17.56 16.89 11.94
C PRO A 387 18.14 17.27 13.31
N ALA A 388 17.55 18.26 13.96
CA ALA A 388 17.92 18.64 15.33
C ALA A 388 17.64 17.50 16.33
N ARG A 389 18.45 17.42 17.39
CA ARG A 389 18.40 16.35 18.40
C ARG A 389 18.28 16.93 19.80
N LEU A 390 17.51 16.23 20.64
CA LEU A 390 17.47 16.37 22.09
C LEU A 390 18.03 15.08 22.69
N ARG A 391 18.96 15.20 23.63
CA ARG A 391 19.65 14.05 24.23
C ARG A 391 19.39 13.97 25.73
N ASN A 392 19.19 12.77 26.24
CA ASN A 392 19.08 12.47 27.66
C ASN A 392 18.04 13.32 28.41
N ILE A 393 16.90 13.59 27.80
CA ILE A 393 15.79 14.28 28.46
C ILE A 393 14.78 13.27 29.01
N CYS A 394 13.97 13.69 29.98
CA CYS A 394 12.87 12.86 30.45
C CYS A 394 11.70 12.89 29.47
N PHE A 395 10.99 11.77 29.31
CA PHE A 395 9.83 11.72 28.41
C PHE A 395 8.73 12.74 28.79
N GLY A 396 8.59 13.07 30.08
CA GLY A 396 7.72 14.15 30.55
C GLY A 396 8.07 15.50 29.94
N GLU A 397 9.35 15.85 29.88
CA GLU A 397 9.86 17.11 29.33
C GLU A 397 9.61 17.18 27.81
N LEU A 398 9.85 16.07 27.09
CA LEU A 398 9.55 16.01 25.64
C LEU A 398 8.08 16.29 25.36
N LYS A 399 7.17 15.81 26.21
CA LYS A 399 5.74 16.05 26.04
C LYS A 399 5.33 17.48 26.33
N GLU A 400 5.98 18.16 27.27
CA GLU A 400 5.77 19.59 27.47
C GLU A 400 6.27 20.39 26.26
N LEU A 401 7.45 20.05 25.72
CA LEU A 401 7.97 20.65 24.49
C LEU A 401 7.01 20.47 23.31
N LEU A 402 6.47 19.27 23.12
CA LEU A 402 5.58 18.93 22.01
C LEU A 402 4.35 19.86 21.89
N LYS A 403 3.92 20.49 22.99
CA LYS A 403 2.76 21.41 23.01
C LYS A 403 3.01 22.70 22.23
N SER A 404 4.25 23.14 22.11
CA SER A 404 4.61 24.44 21.52
C SER A 404 5.34 24.34 20.19
N VAL A 405 5.85 23.16 19.81
CA VAL A 405 6.57 22.99 18.53
C VAL A 405 5.67 23.20 17.32
N GLN A 406 6.25 23.77 16.26
CA GLN A 406 5.58 24.03 14.99
C GLN A 406 6.03 23.07 13.86
N HIS A 407 6.91 22.12 14.16
CA HIS A 407 7.31 21.04 13.26
C HIS A 407 6.43 19.80 13.45
N GLU A 408 6.62 18.76 12.62
CA GLU A 408 5.78 17.56 12.64
C GLU A 408 5.74 16.83 13.98
N GLY A 409 6.90 16.75 14.64
CA GLY A 409 7.04 16.19 15.98
C GLY A 409 8.41 15.56 16.16
N PHE A 410 8.48 14.38 16.78
CA PHE A 410 9.74 13.72 17.09
C PHE A 410 9.72 12.21 16.78
N MET A 411 10.87 11.68 16.39
CA MET A 411 11.20 10.25 16.49
C MET A 411 11.88 10.02 17.84
N VAL A 412 11.35 9.11 18.65
CA VAL A 412 11.76 8.94 20.06
C VAL A 412 12.52 7.63 20.25
N PHE A 413 13.71 7.73 20.82
CA PHE A 413 14.63 6.64 21.08
C PHE A 413 14.81 6.46 22.59
N ASP A 414 15.00 5.23 23.02
CA ASP A 414 15.49 4.95 24.36
C ASP A 414 16.95 5.44 24.47
N SER A 415 17.27 6.26 25.47
CA SER A 415 18.62 6.87 25.54
C SER A 415 19.72 5.84 25.85
N HIS A 416 19.38 4.74 26.52
CA HIS A 416 20.36 3.72 26.90
C HIS A 416 20.61 2.71 25.77
N SER A 417 19.56 2.06 25.29
CA SER A 417 19.63 1.03 24.25
C SER A 417 19.69 1.60 22.83
N GLN A 418 19.41 2.91 22.66
CA GLN A 418 19.28 3.58 21.37
C GLN A 418 18.20 2.98 20.46
N ALA A 419 17.28 2.18 21.02
CA ALA A 419 16.19 1.57 20.30
C ALA A 419 15.12 2.62 19.93
N LEU A 420 14.68 2.62 18.67
CA LEU A 420 13.58 3.47 18.21
C LEU A 420 12.25 2.98 18.78
N LEU A 421 11.63 3.78 19.65
CA LEU A 421 10.45 3.41 20.41
C LEU A 421 9.15 3.73 19.69
N PHE A 422 8.98 4.97 19.21
CA PHE A 422 7.77 5.44 18.54
C PHE A 422 8.01 6.78 17.85
N GLN A 423 7.03 7.21 17.07
CA GLN A 423 6.93 8.60 16.61
C GLN A 423 5.87 9.36 17.43
N LEU A 424 6.15 10.63 17.70
CA LEU A 424 5.30 11.53 18.47
C LEU A 424 4.95 12.73 17.59
N LYS A 425 3.66 12.90 17.25
CA LYS A 425 3.19 13.99 16.38
C LYS A 425 2.75 15.19 17.21
N SER A 426 3.12 16.39 16.78
CA SER A 426 2.72 17.63 17.44
C SER A 426 1.24 17.95 17.20
N SER A 427 0.63 18.68 18.13
CA SER A 427 -0.72 19.22 17.94
C SER A 427 -0.78 20.14 16.73
N HIS A 428 0.26 20.94 16.50
CA HIS A 428 0.38 21.80 15.33
C HIS A 428 0.25 21.00 14.02
N TYR A 429 1.01 19.91 13.88
CA TYR A 429 0.94 19.04 12.71
C TYR A 429 -0.42 18.41 12.52
N LEU A 430 -1.00 17.84 13.58
CA LEU A 430 -2.26 17.12 13.48
C LEU A 430 -3.41 18.06 13.10
N ILE A 431 -3.44 19.26 13.68
CA ILE A 431 -4.41 20.30 13.33
C ILE A 431 -4.21 20.74 11.88
N SER A 432 -2.98 21.09 11.49
CA SER A 432 -2.66 21.51 10.13
C SER A 432 -3.00 20.43 9.09
N THR A 433 -2.70 19.16 9.39
CA THR A 433 -3.02 18.01 8.54
C THR A 433 -4.52 17.84 8.41
N PHE A 434 -5.25 17.85 9.53
CA PHE A 434 -6.70 17.66 9.54
C PHE A 434 -7.44 18.73 8.71
N PHE A 435 -7.02 19.99 8.83
CA PHE A 435 -7.67 21.10 8.14
C PHE A 435 -7.16 21.36 6.71
N SER A 436 -5.94 20.92 6.37
CA SER A 436 -5.45 20.91 5.00
C SER A 436 -6.05 19.77 4.17
N TYR A 437 -6.45 18.66 4.82
CA TYR A 437 -7.02 17.49 4.15
C TYR A 437 -8.31 17.82 3.40
N ASN A 438 -8.17 17.87 2.06
CA ASN A 438 -9.21 17.82 1.05
C ASN A 438 -10.47 18.65 1.39
N LYS A 439 -10.30 19.98 1.34
CA LYS A 439 -11.31 21.01 1.67
C LYS A 439 -12.68 20.84 0.98
N LYS A 440 -12.75 20.00 -0.05
CA LYS A 440 -13.96 19.67 -0.82
C LYS A 440 -14.96 18.79 -0.04
N TYR A 441 -14.53 18.12 1.02
CA TYR A 441 -15.40 17.28 1.85
C TYR A 441 -15.95 18.05 3.05
N ARG A 442 -17.21 17.76 3.39
CA ARG A 442 -17.84 18.21 4.64
C ARG A 442 -17.06 17.67 5.83
N LEU A 443 -17.15 18.35 6.97
CA LEU A 443 -16.41 17.96 8.17
C LEU A 443 -16.73 16.52 8.61
N GLU A 444 -17.99 16.08 8.50
CA GLU A 444 -18.38 14.70 8.82
C GLU A 444 -17.70 13.67 7.91
N ASP A 445 -17.54 13.99 6.62
CA ASP A 445 -16.88 13.11 5.64
C ASP A 445 -15.37 13.00 5.87
N ARG A 446 -14.77 13.99 6.54
CA ARG A 446 -13.37 13.97 6.95
C ARG A 446 -13.17 13.05 8.15
N LEU A 447 -14.14 12.94 9.05
CA LEU A 447 -14.11 12.10 10.26
C LEU A 447 -14.31 10.60 9.98
N ASN A 448 -13.71 10.08 8.91
CA ASN A 448 -13.79 8.70 8.50
C ASN A 448 -12.44 8.00 8.73
N LYS A 449 -12.41 6.91 9.53
CA LYS A 449 -11.20 6.12 9.82
C LYS A 449 -10.51 5.55 8.57
N HIS A 450 -11.23 5.44 7.46
CA HIS A 450 -10.67 4.99 6.17
C HIS A 450 -9.95 6.09 5.39
N ARG A 451 -10.08 7.35 5.82
CA ARG A 451 -9.49 8.53 5.16
C ARG A 451 -8.45 9.22 6.02
N LEU A 452 -8.71 9.31 7.33
CA LEU A 452 -7.74 9.84 8.30
C LEU A 452 -6.76 8.74 8.71
N GLY A 453 -5.48 9.13 8.81
CA GLY A 453 -4.42 8.26 9.30
C GLY A 453 -4.62 7.85 10.77
N GLU A 454 -3.90 6.81 11.18
CA GLU A 454 -4.00 6.16 12.49
C GLU A 454 -3.76 7.13 13.65
N ALA A 455 -2.96 8.18 13.43
CA ALA A 455 -2.73 9.24 14.40
C ALA A 455 -4.04 9.91 14.88
N PHE A 456 -5.10 9.93 14.06
CA PHE A 456 -6.39 10.56 14.40
C PHE A 456 -7.43 9.60 14.99
N TYR A 457 -7.11 8.31 15.15
CA TYR A 457 -8.07 7.34 15.68
C TYR A 457 -8.63 7.70 17.06
N PRO A 458 -7.83 8.24 18.01
CA PRO A 458 -8.38 8.68 19.29
C PRO A 458 -9.41 9.81 19.16
N LEU A 459 -9.24 10.74 18.22
CA LEU A 459 -10.22 11.81 17.94
C LEU A 459 -11.54 11.22 17.46
N ILE A 460 -11.47 10.26 16.53
CA ILE A 460 -12.66 9.62 15.98
C ILE A 460 -13.40 8.84 17.06
N GLU A 461 -12.67 8.13 17.93
CA GLU A 461 -13.26 7.39 19.05
C GLU A 461 -13.89 8.31 20.09
N HIS A 462 -13.25 9.45 20.39
CA HIS A 462 -13.81 10.46 21.28
C HIS A 462 -15.13 11.04 20.73
N ILE A 463 -15.15 11.40 19.44
CA ILE A 463 -16.36 11.90 18.76
C ILE A 463 -17.45 10.82 18.73
N GLN A 464 -17.10 9.56 18.46
CA GLN A 464 -18.06 8.45 18.47
C GLN A 464 -18.68 8.25 19.86
N ALA A 465 -17.89 8.34 20.93
CA ALA A 465 -18.39 8.25 22.30
C ALA A 465 -19.31 9.43 22.67
N GLN A 466 -19.09 10.60 22.08
CA GLN A 466 -19.85 11.84 22.34
C GLN A 466 -20.76 12.24 21.17
N GLN A 467 -21.17 11.29 20.33
CA GLN A 467 -21.79 11.57 19.03
C GLN A 467 -23.04 12.46 19.12
N LYS A 468 -23.89 12.26 20.14
CA LYS A 468 -25.09 13.07 20.35
C LYS A 468 -24.75 14.54 20.57
N HIS A 469 -23.77 14.82 21.43
CA HIS A 469 -23.31 16.18 21.71
C HIS A 469 -22.64 16.78 20.48
N PHE A 470 -21.72 16.04 19.85
CA PHE A 470 -20.99 16.52 18.66
C PHE A 470 -21.92 16.87 17.49
N ASN A 471 -23.01 16.11 17.30
CA ASN A 471 -24.00 16.39 16.26
C ASN A 471 -24.87 17.62 16.53
N GLN A 472 -24.95 18.09 17.78
CA GLN A 472 -25.68 19.32 18.14
C GLN A 472 -24.84 20.58 17.90
N LEU A 473 -23.51 20.45 17.82
CA LEU A 473 -22.60 21.56 17.57
C LEU A 473 -22.74 22.08 16.14
N ASN A 474 -22.68 23.41 15.98
CA ASN A 474 -22.53 24.03 14.67
C ASN A 474 -21.11 23.82 14.12
N GLU A 475 -20.86 24.22 12.87
CA GLU A 475 -19.58 23.95 12.20
C GLU A 475 -18.37 24.60 12.90
N ALA A 476 -18.51 25.85 13.39
CA ALA A 476 -17.45 26.54 14.12
C ALA A 476 -17.17 25.85 15.47
N GLU A 477 -18.22 25.46 16.18
CA GLU A 477 -18.12 24.73 17.44
C GLU A 477 -17.48 23.34 17.26
N LYS A 478 -17.80 22.62 16.18
CA LYS A 478 -17.15 21.34 15.86
C LYS A 478 -15.66 21.53 15.56
N ILE A 479 -15.28 22.59 14.84
CA ILE A 479 -13.89 22.92 14.57
C ILE A 479 -13.14 23.19 15.87
N ASP A 480 -13.70 24.01 16.76
CA ASP A 480 -13.08 24.31 18.04
C ASP A 480 -13.04 23.10 18.97
N TYR A 481 -14.06 22.24 18.93
CA TYR A 481 -14.06 20.96 19.63
C TYR A 481 -12.89 20.07 19.18
N ILE A 482 -12.67 19.94 17.87
CA ILE A 482 -11.55 19.16 17.31
C ILE A 482 -10.20 19.79 17.68
N ARG A 483 -10.07 21.12 17.57
CA ARG A 483 -8.83 21.83 17.95
C ARG A 483 -8.49 21.61 19.42
N ARG A 484 -9.46 21.81 20.32
CA ARG A 484 -9.27 21.59 21.76
C ARG A 484 -8.82 20.17 22.03
N PHE A 485 -9.48 19.17 21.42
CA PHE A 485 -9.09 17.78 21.59
C PHE A 485 -7.66 17.48 21.11
N LEU A 486 -7.24 18.03 19.96
CA LEU A 486 -5.89 17.82 19.42
C LEU A 486 -4.81 18.63 20.16
N GLN A 487 -5.19 19.73 20.82
CA GLN A 487 -4.33 20.52 21.71
C GLN A 487 -4.26 19.93 23.12
N GLU A 488 -5.28 19.17 23.52
CA GLU A 488 -5.36 18.65 24.87
C GLU A 488 -4.25 17.66 25.14
N PRO A 489 -3.61 17.78 26.32
CA PRO A 489 -2.69 16.79 26.81
C PRO A 489 -3.22 15.38 26.61
N HIS A 490 -4.43 15.05 27.08
CA HIS A 490 -4.89 13.65 27.21
C HIS A 490 -4.92 12.83 25.91
N PHE A 491 -4.88 13.48 24.74
CA PHE A 491 -4.67 12.83 23.44
C PHE A 491 -3.24 12.26 23.28
N LEU A 492 -2.27 12.86 23.97
CA LEU A 492 -0.88 12.45 24.13
C LEU A 492 -0.62 11.60 25.40
N TYR A 493 -1.58 11.48 26.35
CA TYR A 493 -1.34 10.86 27.68
C TYR A 493 -2.35 9.77 28.10
N ARG A 494 -3.15 9.18 27.20
CA ARG A 494 -3.97 7.99 27.54
C ARG A 494 -3.24 6.69 27.34
#